data_AF-A0A930VEK6-F1
#
_entry.id   AF-A0A930VEK6-F1
#
_cell.length_a   1.000
_cell.length_b   1.000
_cell.length_c   1.000
_cell.angle_alpha   90.00
_cell.angle_beta   90.00
_cell.angle_gamma   90.00
#
_symmetry.space_group_name_H-M   'P 1'
#
loop_
_entity.id
_entity.type
_entity.pdbx_description
1 polymer ?
#
loop_
_entity_poly.entity_id
_entity_poly.type
_entity_poly.pdbx_seq_one_letter_code
_entity_poly.pdbx_strand_id
1 'polypeptide(L)'
;MTGMDESCCCPEYAAMSRRSLLKTALVAGASTTMVGTAVVTASPASAAPAPSVLVVVSLRGACDGLSLVVPHADPAYYAARPGIAIAPDVLLAKDAMFGLHPAFEPLLPFWTAGKVAAVHATGLPAPNRSHFAAMEEVEDANPGSSVRSGWLNRLVGTDADPNPLQGLGLGTGVAPASLYGPQPVMSAGSIGSLGVAGDDDGPSGARRMRSLHTLWDREQSVLGRSMRSTFGAVASFQVVKDSADEPANGAEYPGNDLGQALKQVARVIKSDVGVAVLTVDQGDWDHHTDMGNVGGGLLVQNATGLADSLTAFLTDLGTWADKVTVVTISEFGRRVQENASGGTDHGYGNVMFLAGAGVKGGAYYGRWPGLSNTLDGDLLVTTDYRSVLSEVVASRFGASTATVFPGFVRSAVGVMAGA
;
A
#
# COMPACT_ATOMS: atom_id res chain seq x y z
N MET A 1 -39.01 15.27 -49.78
CA MET A 1 -37.86 16.11 -50.17
C MET A 1 -37.17 16.54 -48.88
N THR A 2 -35.90 16.16 -48.76
CA THR A 2 -34.83 16.73 -47.91
C THR A 2 -34.98 16.75 -46.38
N GLY A 3 -34.03 16.06 -45.73
CA GLY A 3 -33.25 16.66 -44.64
C GLY A 3 -33.10 15.81 -43.38
N MET A 4 -31.93 15.19 -43.18
CA MET A 4 -31.03 15.48 -42.05
C MET A 4 -29.74 14.65 -42.16
N ASP A 5 -28.62 15.35 -41.99
CA ASP A 5 -27.23 14.97 -42.26
C ASP A 5 -26.67 13.82 -41.41
N GLU A 6 -26.06 12.84 -42.08
CA GLU A 6 -25.06 11.91 -41.50
C GLU A 6 -23.67 12.57 -41.49
N SER A 7 -23.44 13.55 -40.63
CA SER A 7 -22.09 14.12 -40.44
C SER A 7 -21.77 14.37 -38.97
N CYS A 8 -21.64 13.30 -38.18
CA CYS A 8 -21.04 13.42 -36.84
C CYS A 8 -20.43 12.11 -36.34
N CYS A 9 -19.52 11.50 -37.09
CA CYS A 9 -18.64 10.46 -36.57
C CYS A 9 -17.22 10.70 -37.10
N CYS A 10 -16.27 10.96 -36.19
CA CYS A 10 -14.86 11.03 -36.55
C CYS A 10 -14.42 9.69 -37.17
N PRO A 11 -13.76 9.67 -38.34
CA PRO A 11 -13.36 8.44 -39.03
C PRO A 11 -12.48 7.50 -38.18
N GLU A 12 -11.79 8.06 -37.18
CA GLU A 12 -10.93 7.35 -36.24
C GLU A 12 -11.67 6.38 -35.30
N TYR A 13 -12.98 6.55 -35.08
CA TYR A 13 -13.79 5.64 -34.26
C TYR A 13 -14.53 4.56 -35.07
N ALA A 14 -14.62 4.69 -36.39
CA ALA A 14 -15.30 3.71 -37.25
C ALA A 14 -14.45 2.44 -37.51
N ALA A 15 -13.14 2.50 -37.27
CA ALA A 15 -12.21 1.41 -37.57
C ALA A 15 -12.11 0.32 -36.48
N MET A 16 -12.62 0.56 -35.28
CA MET A 16 -12.60 -0.43 -34.19
C MET A 16 -13.97 -1.08 -33.98
N SER A 17 -14.20 -2.23 -34.63
CA SER A 17 -15.33 -3.08 -34.27
C SER A 17 -15.07 -3.76 -32.92
N ARG A 18 -16.13 -3.99 -32.12
CA ARG A 18 -16.06 -4.78 -30.87
C ARG A 18 -15.35 -6.14 -31.06
N ARG A 19 -15.45 -6.71 -32.27
CA ARG A 19 -14.79 -7.97 -32.66
C ARG A 19 -13.30 -7.79 -32.93
N SER A 20 -12.85 -6.63 -33.42
CA SER A 20 -11.43 -6.28 -33.51
C SER A 20 -10.86 -6.09 -32.10
N LEU A 21 -11.54 -5.33 -31.24
CA LEU A 21 -11.15 -5.14 -29.83
C LEU A 21 -11.00 -6.47 -29.08
N LEU A 22 -11.95 -7.40 -29.26
CA LEU A 22 -11.89 -8.74 -28.67
C LEU A 22 -10.78 -9.62 -29.28
N LYS A 23 -10.47 -9.48 -30.58
CA LYS A 23 -9.35 -10.19 -31.21
C LYS A 23 -7.99 -9.62 -30.76
N THR A 24 -7.87 -8.31 -30.59
CA THR A 24 -6.69 -7.67 -30.02
C THR A 24 -6.54 -8.01 -28.54
N ALA A 25 -7.65 -8.09 -27.79
CA ALA A 25 -7.66 -8.52 -26.39
C ALA A 25 -7.38 -10.02 -26.21
N LEU A 26 -7.65 -10.88 -27.19
CA LEU A 26 -7.28 -12.31 -27.13
C LEU A 26 -5.80 -12.55 -27.47
N VAL A 27 -5.19 -11.71 -28.33
CA VAL A 27 -3.75 -11.78 -28.61
C VAL A 27 -2.94 -11.08 -27.52
N ALA A 28 -3.44 -9.96 -26.96
CA ALA A 28 -2.87 -9.31 -25.79
C ALA A 28 -3.10 -10.12 -24.50
N GLY A 29 -4.28 -10.73 -24.32
CA GLY A 29 -4.66 -11.48 -23.13
C GLY A 29 -3.93 -12.81 -22.93
N ALA A 30 -3.24 -13.32 -23.96
CA ALA A 30 -2.32 -14.46 -23.84
C ALA A 30 -0.84 -14.03 -23.63
N SER A 31 -0.54 -12.73 -23.68
CA SER A 31 0.84 -12.20 -23.60
C SER A 31 1.02 -11.05 -22.61
N THR A 32 0.01 -10.76 -21.77
CA THR A 32 0.12 -9.85 -20.64
C THR A 32 -0.48 -10.48 -19.39
N THR A 33 0.37 -11.00 -18.50
CA THR A 33 0.07 -11.06 -17.06
C THR A 33 0.12 -9.67 -16.40
N MET A 34 0.06 -8.59 -17.18
CA MET A 34 -0.46 -7.30 -16.74
C MET A 34 -1.99 -7.38 -16.72
N VAL A 35 -2.58 -7.99 -15.69
CA VAL A 35 -4.02 -7.81 -15.41
C VAL A 35 -4.16 -6.47 -14.70
N GLY A 36 -4.21 -5.42 -15.49
CA GLY A 36 -4.56 -4.07 -15.12
C GLY A 36 -5.08 -3.40 -16.37
N THR A 37 -6.20 -2.69 -16.30
CA THR A 37 -6.67 -1.87 -17.41
C THR A 37 -5.67 -0.74 -17.59
N ALA A 38 -4.61 -1.01 -18.34
CA ALA A 38 -3.67 -0.01 -18.79
C ALA A 38 -4.45 0.97 -19.66
N VAL A 39 -4.68 2.17 -19.13
CA VAL A 39 -4.61 3.34 -20.01
C VAL A 39 -3.27 3.18 -20.73
N VAL A 40 -3.32 3.14 -22.05
CA VAL A 40 -2.17 2.96 -22.93
C VAL A 40 -1.30 4.21 -22.79
N THR A 41 -0.54 4.32 -21.70
CA THR A 41 0.38 5.42 -21.46
C THR A 41 1.71 5.07 -22.12
N ALA A 42 2.23 6.06 -22.84
CA ALA A 42 3.36 5.95 -23.73
C ALA A 42 4.62 6.58 -23.11
N SER A 43 4.69 6.61 -21.78
CA SER A 43 5.74 7.33 -21.06
C SER A 43 7.04 6.52 -21.06
N PRO A 44 8.20 7.14 -21.32
CA PRO A 44 9.48 6.43 -21.29
C PRO A 44 9.82 6.01 -19.86
N ALA A 45 10.40 4.82 -19.69
CA ALA A 45 11.01 4.43 -18.43
C ALA A 45 12.33 5.18 -18.23
N SER A 46 12.57 5.65 -17.00
CA SER A 46 13.82 6.33 -16.62
C SER A 46 14.23 5.92 -15.21
N ALA A 47 15.46 5.42 -15.04
CA ALA A 47 15.98 4.99 -13.72
C ALA A 47 16.60 6.17 -12.94
N ALA A 48 15.91 7.32 -12.89
CA ALA A 48 16.36 8.47 -12.12
C ALA A 48 16.05 8.26 -10.61
N PRO A 49 17.01 8.49 -9.69
CA PRO A 49 16.79 8.33 -8.25
C PRO A 49 15.54 9.02 -7.72
N ALA A 50 14.77 8.30 -6.89
CA ALA A 50 13.65 8.89 -6.18
C ALA A 50 14.15 9.62 -4.92
N PRO A 51 13.83 10.92 -4.73
CA PRO A 51 14.28 11.69 -3.57
C PRO A 51 13.55 11.29 -2.28
N SER A 52 12.37 10.67 -2.39
CA SER A 52 11.62 10.10 -1.28
C SER A 52 10.82 8.90 -1.76
N VAL A 53 10.63 7.94 -0.86
CA VAL A 53 9.93 6.69 -1.12
C VAL A 53 8.86 6.49 -0.05
N LEU A 54 7.64 6.18 -0.49
CA LEU A 54 6.53 5.80 0.37
C LEU A 54 6.26 4.30 0.22
N VAL A 55 6.30 3.58 1.33
CA VAL A 55 5.88 2.17 1.40
C VAL A 55 4.55 2.10 2.14
N VAL A 56 3.50 1.64 1.46
CA VAL A 56 2.18 1.43 2.04
C VAL A 56 1.99 -0.07 2.30
N VAL A 57 1.85 -0.42 3.57
CA VAL A 57 1.58 -1.79 4.01
C VAL A 57 0.10 -1.91 4.36
N SER A 58 -0.68 -2.59 3.52
CA SER A 58 -2.10 -2.81 3.75
C SER A 58 -2.29 -4.06 4.62
N LEU A 59 -2.78 -3.88 5.84
CA LEU A 59 -3.16 -4.94 6.77
C LEU A 59 -4.59 -5.40 6.43
N ARG A 60 -4.71 -6.33 5.48
CA ARG A 60 -5.98 -6.77 4.88
C ARG A 60 -6.77 -7.66 5.82
N GLY A 61 -8.06 -7.36 5.97
CA GLY A 61 -8.96 -8.08 6.86
C GLY A 61 -9.20 -7.31 8.15
N ALA A 62 -9.28 -5.98 8.11
CA ALA A 62 -9.63 -5.12 9.25
C ALA A 62 -8.88 -5.44 10.56
N CYS A 63 -7.60 -5.10 10.60
CA CYS A 63 -6.72 -5.32 11.75
C CYS A 63 -7.33 -4.83 13.08
N ASP A 64 -7.17 -5.62 14.14
CA ASP A 64 -7.58 -5.22 15.50
C ASP A 64 -6.60 -4.23 16.12
N GLY A 65 -6.69 -2.96 15.72
CA GLY A 65 -5.81 -1.89 16.22
C GLY A 65 -5.89 -1.67 17.73
N LEU A 66 -6.99 -2.03 18.38
CA LEU A 66 -7.15 -1.95 19.84
C LEU A 66 -6.30 -2.99 20.58
N SER A 67 -5.87 -4.05 19.90
CA SER A 67 -4.94 -5.02 20.46
C SER A 67 -3.49 -4.76 20.03
N LEU A 68 -3.25 -4.07 18.91
CA LEU A 68 -1.89 -3.66 18.53
C LEU A 68 -1.39 -2.44 19.33
N VAL A 69 -2.28 -1.46 19.56
CA VAL A 69 -2.03 -0.29 20.41
C VAL A 69 -3.14 -0.21 21.45
N VAL A 70 -2.83 -0.74 22.63
CA VAL A 70 -3.78 -1.00 23.69
C VAL A 70 -4.06 0.28 24.48
N PRO A 71 -5.32 0.74 24.56
CA PRO A 71 -5.71 1.88 25.39
C PRO A 71 -5.80 1.46 26.87
N HIS A 72 -4.68 1.13 27.49
CA HIS A 72 -4.60 0.52 28.81
C HIS A 72 -5.20 1.36 29.95
N ALA A 73 -5.33 2.67 29.76
CA ALA A 73 -5.98 3.53 30.74
C ALA A 73 -7.50 3.64 30.56
N ASP A 74 -8.08 3.04 29.51
CA ASP A 74 -9.53 3.01 29.28
C ASP A 74 -10.14 1.71 29.86
N PRO A 75 -10.86 1.75 30.99
CA PRO A 75 -11.42 0.55 31.62
C PRO A 75 -12.47 -0.15 30.75
N ALA A 76 -13.10 0.54 29.81
CA ALA A 76 -14.08 -0.07 28.91
C ALA A 76 -13.42 -1.08 27.95
N TYR A 77 -12.12 -0.95 27.65
CA TYR A 77 -11.37 -1.96 26.88
C TYR A 77 -11.40 -3.32 27.59
N TYR A 78 -11.04 -3.35 28.87
CA TYR A 78 -10.98 -4.59 29.66
C TYR A 78 -12.36 -5.18 29.93
N ALA A 79 -13.35 -4.32 30.20
CA ALA A 79 -14.72 -4.77 30.40
C ALA A 79 -15.32 -5.43 29.13
N ALA A 80 -14.97 -4.91 27.96
CA ALA A 80 -15.48 -5.38 26.68
C ALA A 80 -14.73 -6.60 26.12
N ARG A 81 -13.55 -6.95 26.66
CA ARG A 81 -12.65 -7.97 26.11
C ARG A 81 -12.16 -8.96 27.17
N PRO A 82 -13.06 -9.66 27.87
CA PRO A 82 -12.69 -10.49 29.02
C PRO A 82 -11.73 -11.65 28.69
N GLY A 83 -11.72 -12.17 27.47
CA GLY A 83 -10.86 -13.28 27.03
C GLY A 83 -9.65 -12.87 26.20
N ILE A 84 -9.73 -11.72 25.52
CA ILE A 84 -8.69 -11.27 24.55
C ILE A 84 -7.95 -9.99 24.96
N ALA A 85 -8.34 -9.31 26.05
CA ALA A 85 -7.67 -8.09 26.50
C ALA A 85 -6.20 -8.35 26.87
N ILE A 86 -5.34 -7.39 26.54
CA ILE A 86 -3.93 -7.43 26.87
C ILE A 86 -3.66 -6.67 28.16
N ALA A 87 -3.06 -7.34 29.13
CA ALA A 87 -2.82 -6.80 30.45
C ALA A 87 -1.84 -5.60 30.42
N PRO A 88 -2.04 -4.54 31.23
CA PRO A 88 -1.20 -3.35 31.21
C PRO A 88 0.28 -3.58 31.55
N ASP A 89 0.60 -4.63 32.29
CA ASP A 89 1.93 -4.93 32.82
C ASP A 89 2.89 -5.47 31.74
N VAL A 90 2.36 -6.14 30.71
CA VAL A 90 3.15 -6.66 29.59
C VAL A 90 3.33 -5.65 28.45
N LEU A 91 2.58 -4.54 28.45
CA LEU A 91 2.62 -3.55 27.38
C LEU A 91 3.96 -2.80 27.32
N LEU A 92 4.36 -2.51 26.10
CA LEU A 92 5.60 -1.80 25.79
C LEU A 92 5.33 -0.32 25.49
N ALA A 93 6.37 0.51 25.59
CA ALA A 93 6.32 1.92 25.19
C ALA A 93 5.13 2.73 25.77
N LYS A 94 4.68 2.39 26.98
CA LYS A 94 3.48 2.99 27.58
C LYS A 94 3.59 4.50 27.76
N ASP A 95 2.51 5.20 27.43
CA ASP A 95 2.23 6.55 27.91
C ASP A 95 1.04 6.55 28.89
N ALA A 96 0.44 7.72 29.13
CA ALA A 96 -0.70 7.87 30.04
C ALA A 96 -1.98 7.16 29.58
N MET A 97 -2.12 6.80 28.30
CA MET A 97 -3.33 6.20 27.71
C MET A 97 -3.04 4.87 26.99
N PHE A 98 -1.96 4.79 26.23
CA PHE A 98 -1.67 3.73 25.28
C PHE A 98 -0.40 2.96 25.61
N GLY A 99 -0.31 1.73 25.09
CA GLY A 99 0.87 0.88 25.11
C GLY A 99 0.89 -0.05 23.91
N LEU A 100 2.06 -0.41 23.40
CA LEU A 100 2.20 -1.35 22.29
C LEU A 100 2.02 -2.79 22.77
N HIS A 101 1.49 -3.63 21.89
CA HIS A 101 1.44 -5.08 22.04
C HIS A 101 2.86 -5.65 22.34
N PRO A 102 3.02 -6.64 23.25
CA PRO A 102 4.34 -7.21 23.61
C PRO A 102 5.15 -7.75 22.41
N ALA A 103 4.46 -8.33 21.42
CA ALA A 103 5.08 -8.77 20.16
C ALA A 103 5.85 -7.67 19.39
N PHE A 104 5.65 -6.39 19.72
CA PHE A 104 6.36 -5.27 19.10
C PHE A 104 7.68 -4.93 19.79
N GLU A 105 8.17 -5.77 20.69
CA GLU A 105 9.50 -5.63 21.30
C GLU A 105 10.62 -5.36 20.27
N PRO A 106 10.68 -6.03 19.10
CA PRO A 106 11.69 -5.77 18.08
C PRO A 106 11.67 -4.32 17.54
N LEU A 107 10.53 -3.63 17.59
CA LEU A 107 10.37 -2.25 17.16
C LEU A 107 10.77 -1.22 18.22
N LEU A 108 10.97 -1.61 19.48
CA LEU A 108 11.29 -0.69 20.57
C LEU A 108 12.53 0.18 20.33
N PRO A 109 13.63 -0.32 19.74
CA PRO A 109 14.77 0.52 19.40
C PRO A 109 14.38 1.66 18.44
N PHE A 110 13.53 1.37 17.45
CA PHE A 110 13.06 2.36 16.48
C PHE A 110 12.03 3.32 17.09
N TRP A 111 11.15 2.84 17.96
CA TRP A 111 10.25 3.70 18.73
C TRP A 111 11.03 4.70 19.58
N THR A 112 11.99 4.20 20.37
CA THR A 112 12.82 5.03 21.27
C THR A 112 13.70 6.01 20.50
N ALA A 113 14.17 5.62 19.31
CA ALA A 113 14.92 6.50 18.41
C ALA A 113 14.04 7.56 17.70
N GLY A 114 12.74 7.61 17.99
CA GLY A 114 11.82 8.56 17.37
C GLY A 114 11.53 8.25 15.90
N LYS A 115 11.69 6.99 15.48
CA LYS A 115 11.52 6.55 14.08
C LYS A 115 10.21 5.82 13.83
N VAL A 116 9.45 5.46 14.85
CA VAL A 116 8.12 4.82 14.73
C VAL A 116 7.10 5.59 15.55
N ALA A 117 5.92 5.83 14.99
CA ALA A 117 4.76 6.41 15.65
C ALA A 117 3.51 5.57 15.40
N ALA A 118 2.49 5.77 16.23
CA ALA A 118 1.15 5.25 15.98
C ALA A 118 0.12 6.38 16.03
N VAL A 119 -0.85 6.36 15.11
CA VAL A 119 -1.97 7.31 15.07
C VAL A 119 -3.26 6.55 15.32
N HIS A 120 -3.94 6.89 16.41
CA HIS A 120 -5.13 6.20 16.89
C HIS A 120 -6.43 6.81 16.36
N ALA A 121 -7.51 6.04 16.49
CA ALA A 121 -8.86 6.40 16.06
C ALA A 121 -8.89 6.90 14.60
N THR A 122 -8.09 6.25 13.76
CA THR A 122 -8.00 6.45 12.31
C THR A 122 -9.08 5.68 11.58
N GLY A 123 -9.56 6.18 10.44
CA GLY A 123 -10.48 5.42 9.59
C GLY A 123 -11.18 6.27 8.54
N LEU A 124 -12.06 5.63 7.79
CA LEU A 124 -12.96 6.28 6.82
C LEU A 124 -13.86 7.30 7.53
N PRO A 125 -14.30 8.39 6.87
CA PRO A 125 -15.24 9.36 7.45
C PRO A 125 -16.67 8.82 7.61
N ALA A 126 -17.03 7.80 6.83
CA ALA A 126 -18.30 7.10 6.91
C ALA A 126 -18.06 5.62 7.26
N PRO A 127 -18.83 5.03 8.19
CA PRO A 127 -18.71 3.61 8.52
C PRO A 127 -19.00 2.73 7.31
N ASN A 128 -18.11 1.77 7.08
CA ASN A 128 -18.25 0.74 6.05
C ASN A 128 -17.76 -0.60 6.63
N ARG A 129 -18.58 -1.64 6.56
CA ARG A 129 -18.26 -2.99 7.09
C ARG A 129 -18.06 -4.04 5.98
N SER A 130 -18.03 -3.61 4.72
CA SER A 130 -17.71 -4.48 3.59
C SER A 130 -16.23 -4.31 3.25
N HIS A 131 -15.45 -5.39 3.37
CA HIS A 131 -14.04 -5.38 3.01
C HIS A 131 -13.83 -4.82 1.60
N PHE A 132 -14.59 -5.31 0.61
CA PHE A 132 -14.43 -4.86 -0.78
C PHE A 132 -14.66 -3.36 -0.95
N ALA A 133 -15.76 -2.84 -0.38
CA ALA A 133 -16.10 -1.43 -0.54
C ALA A 133 -15.17 -0.52 0.28
N ALA A 134 -14.79 -0.93 1.49
CA ALA A 134 -13.91 -0.14 2.34
C ALA A 134 -12.46 -0.13 1.82
N MET A 135 -11.97 -1.24 1.26
CA MET A 135 -10.68 -1.27 0.58
C MET A 135 -10.69 -0.34 -0.63
N GLU A 136 -11.72 -0.40 -1.48
CA GLU A 136 -11.86 0.53 -2.61
C GLU A 136 -11.88 1.98 -2.13
N GLU A 137 -12.65 2.31 -1.09
CA GLU A 137 -12.76 3.68 -0.58
C GLU A 137 -11.44 4.20 0.02
N VAL A 138 -10.75 3.37 0.81
CA VAL A 138 -9.45 3.71 1.40
C VAL A 138 -8.40 3.95 0.31
N GLU A 139 -8.38 3.09 -0.71
CA GLU A 139 -7.41 3.10 -1.79
C GLU A 139 -7.68 4.17 -2.86
N ASP A 140 -8.94 4.48 -3.14
CA ASP A 140 -9.32 5.61 -3.99
C ASP A 140 -9.14 6.94 -3.25
N ALA A 141 -9.46 7.00 -1.96
CA ALA A 141 -9.39 8.19 -1.10
C ALA A 141 -10.08 9.46 -1.66
N ASN A 142 -11.11 9.25 -2.48
CA ASN A 142 -11.89 10.31 -3.12
C ASN A 142 -13.40 9.97 -3.05
N PRO A 143 -13.99 9.99 -1.84
CA PRO A 143 -15.37 9.56 -1.63
C PRO A 143 -16.35 10.37 -2.48
N GLY A 144 -17.29 9.67 -3.11
CA GLY A 144 -18.30 10.26 -3.99
C GLY A 144 -17.85 10.46 -5.45
N SER A 145 -16.59 10.18 -5.79
CA SER A 145 -16.13 10.16 -7.17
C SER A 145 -16.71 8.96 -7.93
N SER A 146 -17.18 9.18 -9.16
CA SER A 146 -17.50 8.10 -10.11
C SER A 146 -16.28 7.61 -10.90
N VAL A 147 -15.15 8.31 -10.78
CA VAL A 147 -13.88 7.95 -11.43
C VAL A 147 -13.08 7.10 -10.46
N ARG A 148 -12.80 5.86 -10.87
CA ARG A 148 -11.89 4.96 -10.17
C ARG A 148 -10.45 5.39 -10.45
N SER A 149 -9.81 5.90 -9.42
CA SER A 149 -8.42 6.31 -9.44
C SER A 149 -7.93 6.27 -8.00
N GLY A 150 -6.81 5.59 -7.79
CA GLY A 150 -6.16 5.48 -6.52
C GLY A 150 -5.35 6.72 -6.14
N TRP A 151 -5.24 6.99 -4.84
CA TRP A 151 -4.51 8.15 -4.35
C TRP A 151 -3.01 8.07 -4.62
N LEU A 152 -2.44 6.87 -4.65
CA LEU A 152 -1.04 6.70 -5.03
C LEU A 152 -0.83 6.95 -6.53
N ASN A 153 -1.76 6.56 -7.40
CA ASN A 153 -1.69 6.91 -8.82
C ASN A 153 -1.76 8.43 -9.04
N ARG A 154 -2.61 9.13 -8.28
CA ARG A 154 -2.65 10.61 -8.30
C ARG A 154 -1.38 11.24 -7.74
N LEU A 155 -0.76 10.66 -6.72
CA LEU A 155 0.53 11.09 -6.20
C LEU A 155 1.63 10.95 -7.26
N VAL A 156 1.73 9.78 -7.91
CA VAL A 156 2.64 9.57 -9.06
C VAL A 156 2.40 10.63 -10.14
N GLY A 157 1.13 10.97 -10.40
CA GLY A 157 0.74 11.99 -11.37
C GLY A 157 1.02 13.44 -10.97
N THR A 158 1.59 13.69 -9.79
CA THR A 158 2.07 15.02 -9.41
C THR A 158 3.49 15.31 -9.90
N ASP A 159 4.22 14.28 -10.32
CA ASP A 159 5.50 14.45 -11.01
C ASP A 159 5.29 15.01 -12.43
N ALA A 160 6.16 15.93 -12.85
CA ALA A 160 6.10 16.54 -14.17
C ALA A 160 6.49 15.55 -15.28
N ASP A 161 7.29 14.55 -14.94
CA ASP A 161 7.78 13.52 -15.87
C ASP A 161 7.20 12.14 -15.48
N PRO A 162 6.09 11.72 -16.11
CA PRO A 162 5.49 10.41 -15.85
C PRO A 162 6.48 9.28 -16.17
N ASN A 163 6.66 8.35 -15.24
CA ASN A 163 7.59 7.24 -15.40
C ASN A 163 6.97 5.94 -14.84
N PRO A 164 6.86 4.86 -15.64
CA PRO A 164 6.29 3.58 -15.19
C PRO A 164 6.98 2.99 -13.95
N LEU A 165 8.22 3.40 -13.65
CA LEU A 165 8.95 2.90 -12.49
C LEU A 165 8.50 3.54 -11.18
N GLN A 166 7.85 4.70 -11.20
CA GLN A 166 7.53 5.48 -10.00
C GLN A 166 6.60 4.74 -9.02
N GLY A 167 5.71 3.89 -9.51
CA GLY A 167 4.79 3.10 -8.68
C GLY A 167 4.98 1.60 -8.90
N LEU A 168 5.13 0.83 -7.81
CA LEU A 168 5.29 -0.62 -7.85
C LEU A 168 4.43 -1.32 -6.79
N GLY A 169 3.53 -2.21 -7.21
CA GLY A 169 2.86 -3.16 -6.33
C GLY A 169 3.60 -4.50 -6.25
N LEU A 170 3.80 -5.02 -5.02
CA LEU A 170 4.43 -6.32 -4.79
C LEU A 170 3.53 -7.27 -3.99
N GLY A 171 3.55 -8.55 -4.35
CA GLY A 171 2.88 -9.63 -3.62
C GLY A 171 1.90 -10.43 -4.47
N THR A 172 0.78 -9.83 -4.89
CA THR A 172 -0.30 -10.54 -5.60
C THR A 172 -0.13 -10.59 -7.12
N GLY A 173 0.78 -9.79 -7.68
CA GLY A 173 0.92 -9.59 -9.12
C GLY A 173 -0.13 -8.67 -9.75
N VAL A 174 -1.17 -8.29 -9.01
CA VAL A 174 -2.21 -7.35 -9.48
C VAL A 174 -2.02 -6.01 -8.78
N ALA A 175 -2.04 -4.92 -9.55
CA ALA A 175 -1.92 -3.59 -8.98
C ALA A 175 -3.13 -3.31 -8.07
N PRO A 176 -2.93 -2.88 -6.81
CA PRO A 176 -4.03 -2.46 -5.95
C PRO A 176 -4.75 -1.25 -6.55
N ALA A 177 -6.01 -1.03 -6.14
CA ALA A 177 -6.80 0.13 -6.57
C ALA A 177 -6.09 1.45 -6.25
N SER A 178 -5.27 1.50 -5.20
CA SER A 178 -4.48 2.68 -4.83
C SER A 178 -3.48 3.09 -5.92
N LEU A 179 -2.96 2.14 -6.69
CA LEU A 179 -2.09 2.37 -7.85
C LEU A 179 -2.85 2.44 -9.17
N TYR A 180 -4.16 2.18 -9.18
CA TYR A 180 -4.98 2.24 -10.37
C TYR A 180 -5.23 3.68 -10.82
N GLY A 181 -5.16 3.95 -12.12
CA GLY A 181 -5.48 5.28 -12.67
C GLY A 181 -4.75 5.59 -13.97
N PRO A 182 -4.75 6.87 -14.38
CA PRO A 182 -4.18 7.28 -15.66
C PRO A 182 -2.65 7.18 -15.73
N GLN A 183 -1.93 7.13 -14.61
CA GLN A 183 -0.46 7.06 -14.62
C GLN A 183 0.05 5.63 -14.79
N PRO A 184 1.14 5.43 -15.57
CA PRO A 184 1.78 4.13 -15.68
C PRO A 184 2.39 3.70 -14.34
N VAL A 185 2.17 2.45 -13.97
CA VAL A 185 2.73 1.80 -12.77
C VAL A 185 3.03 0.33 -13.08
N MET A 186 3.82 -0.32 -12.24
CA MET A 186 4.11 -1.74 -12.34
C MET A 186 3.49 -2.53 -11.17
N SER A 187 3.30 -3.83 -11.41
CA SER A 187 2.91 -4.78 -10.38
C SER A 187 3.53 -6.15 -10.69
N ALA A 188 3.98 -6.85 -9.66
CA ALA A 188 4.54 -8.19 -9.77
C ALA A 188 4.30 -9.01 -8.50
N GLY A 189 4.27 -10.35 -8.62
CA GLY A 189 4.20 -11.23 -7.44
C GLY A 189 5.53 -11.21 -6.68
N SER A 190 6.63 -11.19 -7.42
CA SER A 190 7.99 -11.01 -6.92
C SER A 190 8.85 -10.28 -7.94
N ILE A 191 9.98 -9.72 -7.51
CA ILE A 191 10.98 -9.10 -8.38
C ILE A 191 11.53 -10.10 -9.40
N GLY A 192 11.72 -11.36 -9.00
CA GLY A 192 12.15 -12.42 -9.92
C GLY A 192 11.14 -12.67 -11.05
N SER A 193 9.85 -12.47 -10.78
CA SER A 193 8.78 -12.62 -11.78
C SER A 193 8.60 -11.41 -12.70
N LEU A 194 9.31 -10.30 -12.44
CA LEU A 194 9.19 -9.09 -13.27
C LEU A 194 9.89 -9.32 -14.62
N GLY A 195 9.09 -9.28 -15.68
CA GLY A 195 9.50 -9.57 -17.05
C GLY A 195 8.33 -9.49 -18.02
N VAL A 196 8.63 -9.64 -19.30
CA VAL A 196 7.60 -9.77 -20.35
C VAL A 196 7.12 -11.22 -20.39
N ALA A 197 5.82 -11.47 -20.53
CA ALA A 197 5.30 -12.84 -20.53
C ALA A 197 5.96 -13.72 -21.62
N GLY A 198 6.55 -14.85 -21.19
CA GLY A 198 7.30 -15.76 -22.04
C GLY A 198 8.74 -15.33 -22.35
N ASP A 199 9.25 -14.32 -21.64
CA ASP A 199 10.69 -14.01 -21.52
C ASP A 199 11.33 -14.93 -20.48
N ASP A 200 11.29 -16.24 -20.76
CA ASP A 200 11.88 -17.26 -19.90
C ASP A 200 13.39 -17.32 -20.09
N ASP A 201 14.13 -17.64 -19.02
CA ASP A 201 15.58 -17.83 -19.10
C ASP A 201 15.93 -18.92 -20.14
N GLY A 202 16.65 -18.51 -21.19
CA GLY A 202 17.17 -19.42 -22.21
C GLY A 202 16.89 -19.01 -23.67
N PRO A 203 17.24 -19.89 -24.63
CA PRO A 203 17.21 -19.55 -26.05
C PRO A 203 15.83 -19.20 -26.59
N SER A 204 14.77 -19.77 -26.00
CA SER A 204 13.38 -19.56 -26.40
C SER A 204 12.86 -18.18 -26.01
N GLY A 205 13.09 -17.74 -24.76
CA GLY A 205 12.75 -16.39 -24.30
C GLY A 205 13.52 -15.34 -25.10
N ALA A 206 14.83 -15.53 -25.27
CA ALA A 206 15.66 -14.61 -26.06
C ALA A 206 15.19 -14.48 -27.54
N ARG A 207 14.72 -15.56 -28.16
CA ARG A 207 14.14 -15.52 -29.52
C ARG A 207 12.81 -14.77 -29.54
N ARG A 208 11.96 -14.98 -28.54
CA ARG A 208 10.69 -14.29 -28.40
C ARG A 208 10.91 -12.79 -28.22
N MET A 209 11.84 -12.39 -27.34
CA MET A 209 12.12 -10.98 -27.13
C MET A 209 12.66 -10.28 -28.37
N ARG A 210 13.58 -10.91 -29.12
CA ARG A 210 14.02 -10.37 -30.42
C ARG A 210 12.86 -10.19 -31.42
N SER A 211 11.89 -11.10 -31.40
CA SER A 211 10.71 -11.03 -32.29
C SER A 211 9.78 -9.90 -31.87
N LEU A 212 9.58 -9.71 -30.56
CA LEU A 212 8.81 -8.59 -30.01
C LEU A 212 9.46 -7.24 -30.32
N HIS A 213 10.78 -7.10 -30.17
CA HIS A 213 11.51 -5.91 -30.58
C HIS A 213 11.39 -5.64 -32.08
N THR A 214 11.50 -6.67 -32.92
CA THR A 214 11.31 -6.55 -34.38
C THR A 214 9.92 -5.99 -34.72
N LEU A 215 8.89 -6.42 -33.97
CA LEU A 215 7.49 -6.00 -34.19
C LEU A 215 7.23 -4.58 -33.68
N TRP A 216 7.74 -4.22 -32.51
CA TRP A 216 7.29 -3.03 -31.76
C TRP A 216 8.26 -1.86 -31.77
N ASP A 217 9.55 -2.05 -32.09
CA ASP A 217 10.56 -0.97 -31.97
C ASP A 217 10.26 0.20 -32.92
N ARG A 218 9.66 -0.07 -34.08
CA ARG A 218 9.34 0.94 -35.10
C ARG A 218 7.84 1.28 -35.18
N GLU A 219 7.01 0.60 -34.40
CA GLU A 219 5.56 0.77 -34.42
C GLU A 219 5.17 2.11 -33.76
N GLN A 220 4.52 3.00 -34.50
CA GLN A 220 4.27 4.37 -34.05
C GLN A 220 2.94 4.54 -33.31
N SER A 221 2.05 3.53 -33.35
CA SER A 221 0.80 3.57 -32.60
C SER A 221 1.01 3.71 -31.07
N VAL A 222 -0.06 4.07 -30.39
CA VAL A 222 -0.09 4.15 -28.92
C VAL A 222 0.35 2.82 -28.30
N LEU A 223 -0.11 1.70 -28.86
CA LEU A 223 0.29 0.35 -28.45
C LEU A 223 1.79 0.10 -28.64
N GLY A 224 2.38 0.51 -29.78
CA GLY A 224 3.82 0.39 -30.01
C GLY A 224 4.65 1.18 -29.00
N ARG A 225 4.21 2.39 -28.65
CA ARG A 225 4.85 3.19 -27.59
C ARG A 225 4.75 2.53 -26.21
N SER A 226 3.58 2.01 -25.85
CA SER A 226 3.42 1.30 -24.57
C SER A 226 4.25 0.02 -24.50
N MET A 227 4.36 -0.75 -25.59
CA MET A 227 5.23 -1.93 -25.63
C MET A 227 6.71 -1.55 -25.42
N ARG A 228 7.20 -0.48 -26.07
CA ARG A 228 8.56 0.03 -25.83
C ARG A 228 8.76 0.54 -24.41
N SER A 229 7.76 1.21 -23.83
CA SER A 229 7.77 1.62 -22.42
C SER A 229 7.94 0.40 -21.51
N THR A 230 7.16 -0.67 -21.74
CA THR A 230 7.29 -1.94 -21.01
C THR A 230 8.69 -2.54 -21.14
N PHE A 231 9.26 -2.59 -22.35
CA PHE A 231 10.63 -3.12 -22.54
C PHE A 231 11.66 -2.28 -21.79
N GLY A 232 11.56 -0.95 -21.88
CA GLY A 232 12.42 -0.04 -21.14
C GLY A 232 12.27 -0.22 -19.62
N ALA A 233 11.06 -0.46 -19.13
CA ALA A 233 10.80 -0.64 -17.72
C ALA A 233 11.39 -1.96 -17.18
N VAL A 234 11.17 -3.07 -17.89
CA VAL A 234 11.76 -4.37 -17.56
C VAL A 234 13.29 -4.30 -17.61
N ALA A 235 13.86 -3.67 -18.64
CA ALA A 235 15.31 -3.49 -18.75
C ALA A 235 15.88 -2.65 -17.60
N SER A 236 15.18 -1.58 -17.20
CA SER A 236 15.60 -0.73 -16.07
C SER A 236 15.56 -1.49 -14.74
N PHE A 237 14.64 -2.44 -14.58
CA PHE A 237 14.52 -3.29 -13.39
C PHE A 237 15.51 -4.45 -13.33
N GLN A 238 16.23 -4.74 -14.43
CA GLN A 238 17.21 -5.81 -14.44
C GLN A 238 18.30 -5.59 -13.38
N VAL A 239 18.68 -4.33 -13.11
CA VAL A 239 19.60 -3.97 -12.03
C VAL A 239 19.11 -4.46 -10.67
N VAL A 240 17.79 -4.39 -10.41
CA VAL A 240 17.20 -4.89 -9.16
C VAL A 240 17.26 -6.41 -9.11
N LYS A 241 16.97 -7.10 -10.22
CA LYS A 241 17.04 -8.57 -10.31
C LYS A 241 18.46 -9.08 -10.07
N ASP A 242 19.45 -8.38 -10.60
CA ASP A 242 20.88 -8.69 -10.47
C ASP A 242 21.46 -8.26 -9.12
N SER A 243 20.77 -7.42 -8.36
CA SER A 243 21.20 -6.98 -7.02
C SER A 243 21.21 -8.15 -6.04
N ALA A 244 22.17 -8.12 -5.10
CA ALA A 244 22.30 -9.12 -4.04
C ALA A 244 20.98 -9.33 -3.31
N ASP A 245 20.61 -10.60 -3.08
CA ASP A 245 19.42 -10.94 -2.31
C ASP A 245 19.72 -10.96 -0.80
N GLU A 246 20.98 -10.86 -0.41
CA GLU A 246 21.41 -10.83 0.98
C GLU A 246 21.00 -9.50 1.65
N PRO A 247 20.29 -9.56 2.79
CA PRO A 247 20.02 -8.39 3.61
C PRO A 247 21.32 -7.74 4.11
N ALA A 248 21.30 -6.41 4.26
CA ALA A 248 22.40 -5.63 4.80
C ALA A 248 22.22 -5.34 6.30
N ASN A 249 23.25 -4.76 6.92
CA ASN A 249 23.22 -4.23 8.30
C ASN A 249 22.81 -5.25 9.38
N GLY A 250 22.96 -6.55 9.11
CA GLY A 250 22.57 -7.62 10.04
C GLY A 250 21.06 -7.86 10.13
N ALA A 251 20.27 -7.40 9.15
CA ALA A 251 18.84 -7.65 9.12
C ALA A 251 18.51 -9.13 8.88
N GLU A 252 17.58 -9.66 9.68
CA GLU A 252 17.07 -11.02 9.55
C GLU A 252 15.56 -10.98 9.28
N TYR A 253 15.17 -11.24 8.03
CA TYR A 253 13.76 -11.25 7.66
C TYR A 253 13.08 -12.57 8.08
N PRO A 254 11.87 -12.54 8.65
CA PRO A 254 11.12 -13.74 8.93
C PRO A 254 10.72 -14.45 7.62
N GLY A 255 10.53 -15.77 7.71
CA GLY A 255 10.13 -16.60 6.57
C GLY A 255 8.67 -16.46 6.13
N ASN A 256 7.93 -15.48 6.66
CA ASN A 256 6.55 -15.20 6.29
C ASN A 256 6.46 -14.30 5.05
N ASP A 257 5.26 -14.21 4.45
CA ASP A 257 5.04 -13.50 3.19
C ASP A 257 5.40 -12.00 3.28
N LEU A 258 5.11 -11.35 4.40
CA LEU A 258 5.45 -9.94 4.61
C LEU A 258 6.96 -9.72 4.71
N GLY A 259 7.67 -10.59 5.41
CA GLY A 259 9.13 -10.56 5.50
C GLY A 259 9.77 -10.70 4.12
N GLN A 260 9.29 -11.65 3.31
CA GLN A 260 9.78 -11.83 1.94
C GLN A 260 9.41 -10.67 1.01
N ALA A 261 8.24 -10.07 1.19
CA ALA A 261 7.82 -8.89 0.43
C ALA A 261 8.68 -7.67 0.78
N LEU A 262 8.87 -7.37 2.08
CA LEU A 262 9.67 -6.23 2.52
C LEU A 262 11.16 -6.39 2.19
N LYS A 263 11.68 -7.63 2.19
CA LYS A 263 13.03 -7.93 1.68
C LYS A 263 13.20 -7.49 0.22
N GLN A 264 12.19 -7.76 -0.61
CA GLN A 264 12.19 -7.34 -2.02
C GLN A 264 12.01 -5.83 -2.17
N VAL A 265 11.14 -5.22 -1.37
CA VAL A 265 11.00 -3.75 -1.31
C VAL A 265 12.34 -3.10 -0.97
N ALA A 266 13.08 -3.62 0.00
CA ALA A 266 14.40 -3.09 0.36
C ALA A 266 15.40 -3.20 -0.81
N ARG A 267 15.40 -4.32 -1.55
CA ARG A 267 16.24 -4.47 -2.76
C ARG A 267 15.90 -3.44 -3.84
N VAL A 268 14.62 -3.17 -4.08
CA VAL A 268 14.17 -2.12 -5.01
C VAL A 268 14.67 -0.75 -4.57
N ILE A 269 14.49 -0.41 -3.30
CA ILE A 269 14.91 0.89 -2.74
C ILE A 269 16.42 1.07 -2.83
N LYS A 270 17.20 0.05 -2.44
CA LYS A 270 18.67 0.07 -2.47
C LYS A 270 19.26 0.12 -3.88
N SER A 271 18.48 -0.29 -4.88
CA SER A 271 18.87 -0.25 -6.30
C SER A 271 18.57 1.12 -6.95
N ASP A 272 17.78 1.97 -6.28
CA ASP A 272 17.49 3.37 -6.65
C ASP A 272 17.03 3.61 -8.09
N VAL A 273 16.24 2.68 -8.64
CA VAL A 273 15.76 2.72 -10.03
C VAL A 273 14.57 3.66 -10.25
N GLY A 274 14.35 4.62 -9.35
CA GLY A 274 13.31 5.64 -9.47
C GLY A 274 11.91 5.26 -8.97
N VAL A 275 11.79 4.18 -8.18
CA VAL A 275 10.53 3.84 -7.50
C VAL A 275 10.30 4.80 -6.34
N ALA A 276 9.18 5.52 -6.38
CA ALA A 276 8.80 6.51 -5.37
C ALA A 276 7.67 5.99 -4.46
N VAL A 277 6.87 5.05 -4.94
CA VAL A 277 5.74 4.47 -4.21
C VAL A 277 5.75 2.96 -4.34
N LEU A 278 5.69 2.26 -3.21
CA LEU A 278 5.62 0.81 -3.09
C LEU A 278 4.40 0.41 -2.28
N THR A 279 3.67 -0.61 -2.73
CA THR A 279 2.55 -1.17 -1.96
C THR A 279 2.80 -2.64 -1.67
N VAL A 280 2.53 -3.05 -0.43
CA VAL A 280 2.59 -4.44 0.03
C VAL A 280 1.30 -4.75 0.76
N ASP A 281 0.69 -5.88 0.44
CA ASP A 281 -0.47 -6.38 1.17
C ASP A 281 -0.04 -7.49 2.13
N GLN A 282 -0.58 -7.48 3.33
CA GLN A 282 -0.47 -8.58 4.28
C GLN A 282 -1.84 -8.93 4.85
N GLY A 283 -2.26 -10.17 4.63
CA GLY A 283 -3.61 -10.66 4.94
C GLY A 283 -3.77 -11.27 6.32
N ASP A 284 -4.85 -12.03 6.47
CA ASP A 284 -5.19 -12.84 7.65
C ASP A 284 -5.47 -12.05 8.93
N TRP A 285 -5.89 -10.79 8.83
CA TRP A 285 -6.32 -10.01 10.00
C TRP A 285 -7.78 -10.21 10.40
N ASP A 286 -8.54 -11.03 9.65
CA ASP A 286 -9.98 -11.21 9.82
C ASP A 286 -10.38 -12.12 10.99
N HIS A 287 -9.96 -11.74 12.20
CA HIS A 287 -10.06 -12.55 13.42
C HIS A 287 -11.46 -12.55 14.04
N HIS A 288 -12.44 -13.16 13.37
CA HIS A 288 -13.79 -13.38 13.91
C HIS A 288 -13.85 -14.44 15.01
N THR A 289 -12.90 -15.36 15.04
CA THR A 289 -12.92 -16.54 15.94
C THR A 289 -11.53 -16.80 16.48
N ASP A 290 -11.44 -17.23 17.74
CA ASP A 290 -10.24 -17.74 18.39
C ASP A 290 -8.99 -16.90 18.12
N MET A 291 -9.13 -15.57 18.24
CA MET A 291 -8.06 -14.62 17.98
C MET A 291 -6.85 -14.86 18.91
N GLY A 292 -7.12 -15.40 20.09
CA GLY A 292 -6.16 -15.78 21.11
C GLY A 292 -5.73 -14.61 22.00
N ASN A 293 -4.59 -14.76 22.65
CA ASN A 293 -4.03 -13.77 23.58
C ASN A 293 -2.51 -13.66 23.42
N VAL A 294 -1.85 -12.92 24.30
CA VAL A 294 -0.39 -12.71 24.25
C VAL A 294 0.45 -13.99 24.33
N GLY A 295 -0.09 -15.08 24.87
CA GLY A 295 0.60 -16.38 24.95
C GLY A 295 0.44 -17.26 23.70
N GLY A 296 -0.44 -16.89 22.77
CA GLY A 296 -0.68 -17.65 21.55
C GLY A 296 -2.00 -17.29 20.87
N GLY A 297 -2.04 -17.41 19.55
CA GLY A 297 -3.20 -17.07 18.73
C GLY A 297 -2.82 -16.39 17.41
N LEU A 298 -3.83 -16.15 16.56
CA LEU A 298 -3.63 -15.52 15.25
C LEU A 298 -3.17 -14.06 15.40
N LEU A 299 -3.71 -13.32 16.37
CA LEU A 299 -3.31 -11.92 16.60
C LEU A 299 -1.84 -11.80 16.95
N VAL A 300 -1.33 -12.59 17.91
CA VAL A 300 0.08 -12.50 18.30
C VAL A 300 0.99 -12.98 17.16
N GLN A 301 0.59 -13.99 16.38
CA GLN A 301 1.36 -14.44 15.21
C GLN A 301 1.48 -13.32 14.16
N ASN A 302 0.37 -12.65 13.82
CA ASN A 302 0.39 -11.54 12.87
C ASN A 302 1.13 -10.32 13.42
N ALA A 303 0.96 -10.01 14.71
CA ALA A 303 1.68 -8.92 15.36
C ALA A 303 3.20 -9.16 15.37
N THR A 304 3.65 -10.37 15.72
CA THR A 304 5.06 -10.77 15.64
C THR A 304 5.55 -10.70 14.20
N GLY A 305 4.81 -11.26 13.24
CA GLY A 305 5.17 -11.21 11.83
C GLY A 305 5.30 -9.78 11.29
N LEU A 306 4.41 -8.87 11.68
CA LEU A 306 4.47 -7.46 11.34
C LEU A 306 5.69 -6.77 11.98
N ALA A 307 5.90 -6.96 13.28
CA ALA A 307 7.01 -6.33 14.01
C ALA A 307 8.38 -6.80 13.50
N ASP A 308 8.57 -8.10 13.34
CA ASP A 308 9.82 -8.69 12.84
C ASP A 308 10.11 -8.21 11.42
N SER A 309 9.10 -8.22 10.54
CA SER A 309 9.27 -7.81 9.14
C SER A 309 9.61 -6.31 9.02
N LEU A 310 8.94 -5.44 9.78
CA LEU A 310 9.25 -4.01 9.80
C LEU A 310 10.62 -3.73 10.43
N THR A 311 10.98 -4.45 11.49
CA THR A 311 12.29 -4.34 12.15
C THR A 311 13.42 -4.74 11.19
N ALA A 312 13.28 -5.89 10.52
CA ALA A 312 14.21 -6.35 9.51
C ALA A 312 14.33 -5.35 8.36
N PHE A 313 13.19 -4.85 7.87
CA PHE A 313 13.15 -3.86 6.79
C PHE A 313 13.88 -2.56 7.15
N LEU A 314 13.56 -1.95 8.29
CA LEU A 314 14.20 -0.71 8.73
C LEU A 314 15.70 -0.89 9.00
N THR A 315 16.10 -2.06 9.51
CA THR A 315 17.51 -2.42 9.71
C THR A 315 18.24 -2.56 8.37
N ASP A 316 17.66 -3.31 7.43
CA ASP A 316 18.25 -3.59 6.11
C ASP A 316 18.49 -2.31 5.29
N LEU A 317 17.57 -1.34 5.41
CA LEU A 317 17.72 -0.06 4.72
C LEU A 317 18.96 0.73 5.17
N GLY A 318 19.35 0.70 6.45
CA GLY A 318 20.46 1.51 6.95
C GLY A 318 20.31 2.98 6.57
N THR A 319 21.31 3.56 5.87
CA THR A 319 21.26 4.96 5.41
C THR A 319 20.16 5.24 4.39
N TRP A 320 19.65 4.23 3.69
CA TRP A 320 18.51 4.39 2.79
C TRP A 320 17.22 4.75 3.51
N ALA A 321 17.12 4.48 4.83
CA ALA A 321 15.95 4.80 5.62
C ALA A 321 15.66 6.33 5.69
N ASP A 322 16.65 7.18 5.41
CA ASP A 322 16.51 8.65 5.44
C ASP A 322 15.61 9.20 4.33
N LYS A 323 15.33 8.40 3.30
CA LYS A 323 14.36 8.75 2.25
C LYS A 323 13.08 7.93 2.26
N VAL A 324 12.95 6.94 3.15
CA VAL A 324 11.82 5.99 3.15
C VAL A 324 10.86 6.31 4.29
N THR A 325 9.59 6.53 3.96
CA THR A 325 8.49 6.58 4.92
C THR A 325 7.60 5.36 4.72
N VAL A 326 7.34 4.63 5.80
CA VAL A 326 6.40 3.50 5.82
C VAL A 326 5.11 3.95 6.48
N VAL A 327 3.97 3.54 5.93
CA VAL A 327 2.66 3.68 6.57
C VAL A 327 1.96 2.32 6.55
N THR A 328 1.34 1.94 7.66
CA THR A 328 0.39 0.83 7.67
C THR A 328 -1.03 1.35 7.55
N ILE A 329 -1.90 0.61 6.89
CA ILE A 329 -3.31 0.95 6.77
C ILE A 329 -4.17 -0.31 6.75
N SER A 330 -5.37 -0.23 7.31
CA SER A 330 -6.39 -1.26 7.21
C SER A 330 -7.71 -0.60 6.86
N GLU A 331 -8.56 -1.30 6.13
CA GLU A 331 -9.80 -0.76 5.56
C GLU A 331 -10.79 -0.25 6.61
N PHE A 332 -10.82 -0.87 7.78
CA PHE A 332 -11.53 -0.44 9.00
C PHE A 332 -10.94 -1.21 10.19
N GLY A 333 -11.42 -0.96 11.40
CA GLY A 333 -11.00 -1.65 12.62
C GLY A 333 -11.97 -2.73 13.10
N ARG A 334 -11.76 -3.22 14.31
CA ARG A 334 -12.61 -4.22 14.97
C ARG A 334 -13.51 -3.60 16.01
N ARG A 335 -14.59 -4.31 16.35
CA ARG A 335 -15.47 -3.91 17.45
C ARG A 335 -14.70 -3.82 18.76
N VAL A 336 -15.18 -2.95 19.64
CA VAL A 336 -14.65 -2.85 21.01
C VAL A 336 -14.94 -4.15 21.77
N GLN A 337 -16.17 -4.67 21.61
CA GLN A 337 -16.66 -5.87 22.28
C GLN A 337 -16.14 -7.14 21.62
N GLU A 338 -15.53 -8.01 22.43
CA GLU A 338 -15.23 -9.40 22.07
C GLU A 338 -16.54 -10.17 21.80
N ASN A 339 -16.55 -10.99 20.74
CA ASN A 339 -17.70 -11.82 20.39
C ASN A 339 -17.65 -13.19 21.12
N ALA A 340 -18.74 -13.96 21.00
CA ALA A 340 -18.86 -15.25 21.72
C ALA A 340 -17.89 -16.34 21.22
N SER A 341 -17.17 -16.09 20.13
CA SER A 341 -16.24 -17.03 19.49
C SER A 341 -14.78 -16.71 19.85
N GLY A 342 -14.51 -15.85 20.83
CA GLY A 342 -13.14 -15.48 21.21
C GLY A 342 -12.42 -14.62 20.15
N GLY A 343 -13.17 -13.89 19.33
CA GLY A 343 -12.67 -12.95 18.33
C GLY A 343 -13.43 -11.63 18.36
N THR A 344 -13.40 -10.88 17.25
CA THR A 344 -14.12 -9.61 17.13
C THR A 344 -14.77 -9.44 15.76
N ASP A 345 -15.99 -8.90 15.76
CA ASP A 345 -16.72 -8.59 14.53
C ASP A 345 -16.15 -7.31 13.87
N HIS A 346 -16.65 -6.98 12.67
CA HIS A 346 -16.28 -5.76 11.96
C HIS A 346 -16.68 -4.51 12.76
N GLY A 347 -15.69 -3.67 13.03
CA GLY A 347 -15.87 -2.37 13.66
C GLY A 347 -15.60 -1.24 12.68
N TYR A 348 -14.97 -0.17 13.17
CA TYR A 348 -14.81 1.05 12.40
C TYR A 348 -13.45 1.73 12.58
N GLY A 349 -13.20 2.39 13.71
CA GLY A 349 -11.91 3.04 13.98
C GLY A 349 -10.77 2.05 14.19
N ASN A 350 -9.58 2.43 13.71
CA ASN A 350 -8.36 1.62 13.74
C ASN A 350 -7.12 2.47 14.08
N VAL A 351 -5.93 1.89 13.97
CA VAL A 351 -4.64 2.52 14.16
C VAL A 351 -3.80 2.44 12.87
N MET A 352 -3.07 3.52 12.58
CA MET A 352 -2.03 3.54 11.55
C MET A 352 -0.66 3.62 12.22
N PHE A 353 0.28 2.79 11.80
CA PHE A 353 1.70 2.94 12.15
C PHE A 353 2.42 3.74 11.07
N LEU A 354 3.34 4.59 11.49
CA LEU A 354 4.25 5.28 10.60
C LEU A 354 5.68 5.00 11.04
N ALA A 355 6.58 4.78 10.08
CA ALA A 355 7.98 4.57 10.36
C ALA A 355 8.92 5.27 9.36
N GLY A 356 10.12 5.62 9.80
CA GLY A 356 11.21 6.09 8.94
C GLY A 356 11.26 7.62 8.77
N ALA A 357 11.62 8.06 7.57
CA ALA A 357 11.91 9.44 7.24
C ALA A 357 10.73 10.38 7.52
N GLY A 358 11.02 11.52 8.16
CA GLY A 358 10.04 12.57 8.44
C GLY A 358 9.04 12.27 9.57
N VAL A 359 8.99 11.04 10.09
CA VAL A 359 8.09 10.68 11.20
C VAL A 359 8.59 11.31 12.50
N LYS A 360 7.69 11.94 13.25
CA LYS A 360 7.92 12.35 14.64
C LYS A 360 7.57 11.17 15.57
N GLY A 361 8.46 10.19 15.63
CA GLY A 361 8.23 8.95 16.36
C GLY A 361 8.35 9.06 17.88
N GLY A 362 8.23 7.90 18.53
CA GLY A 362 8.29 7.76 19.98
C GLY A 362 7.02 8.21 20.69
N ALA A 363 5.91 8.37 19.95
CA ALA A 363 4.67 8.93 20.46
C ALA A 363 3.42 8.34 19.80
N TYR A 364 2.31 8.44 20.54
CA TYR A 364 0.96 8.17 20.06
C TYR A 364 0.27 9.48 19.67
N TYR A 365 -0.40 9.47 18.52
CA TYR A 365 -1.14 10.60 17.97
C TYR A 365 -2.63 10.27 17.81
N GLY A 366 -3.43 11.29 17.52
CA GLY A 366 -4.88 11.17 17.36
C GLY A 366 -5.64 11.66 18.58
N ARG A 367 -6.97 11.81 18.44
CA ARG A 367 -7.85 12.29 19.50
C ARG A 367 -8.65 11.12 20.07
N TRP A 368 -8.22 10.55 21.19
CA TRP A 368 -8.93 9.42 21.78
C TRP A 368 -10.38 9.78 22.17
N PRO A 369 -11.41 9.12 21.60
CA PRO A 369 -12.81 9.40 21.94
C PRO A 369 -13.29 8.67 23.21
N GLY A 370 -12.49 7.74 23.75
CA GLY A 370 -12.96 6.77 24.74
C GLY A 370 -13.73 5.61 24.09
N LEU A 371 -13.90 4.52 24.86
CA LEU A 371 -14.61 3.31 24.41
C LEU A 371 -15.98 3.11 25.07
N SER A 372 -16.40 4.04 25.92
CA SER A 372 -17.73 3.98 26.57
C SER A 372 -18.81 4.60 25.67
N ASN A 373 -20.01 3.99 25.67
CA ASN A 373 -21.19 4.48 24.93
C ASN A 373 -20.93 4.74 23.44
N THR A 374 -20.10 3.92 22.81
CA THR A 374 -19.80 4.08 21.40
C THR A 374 -20.99 3.69 20.53
N LEU A 375 -21.09 4.34 19.37
CA LEU A 375 -22.08 3.99 18.36
C LEU A 375 -21.78 2.57 17.85
N ASP A 376 -22.78 1.69 17.91
CA ASP A 376 -22.70 0.30 17.46
C ASP A 376 -21.61 -0.57 18.10
N GLY A 377 -21.00 -0.13 19.21
CA GLY A 377 -19.91 -0.85 19.86
C GLY A 377 -18.55 -0.74 19.15
N ASP A 378 -18.37 0.27 18.30
CA ASP A 378 -17.16 0.48 17.51
C ASP A 378 -16.25 1.56 18.12
N LEU A 379 -14.95 1.54 17.82
CA LEU A 379 -14.11 2.72 18.07
C LEU A 379 -14.56 3.85 17.12
N LEU A 380 -14.92 5.01 17.66
CA LEU A 380 -15.27 6.17 16.85
C LEU A 380 -14.04 6.69 16.10
N VAL A 381 -14.18 6.91 14.79
CA VAL A 381 -13.16 7.60 14.00
C VAL A 381 -13.14 9.08 14.35
N THR A 382 -12.04 9.54 14.91
CA THR A 382 -11.79 10.97 15.19
C THR A 382 -10.70 11.56 14.31
N THR A 383 -9.93 10.68 13.66
CA THR A 383 -8.82 11.01 12.79
C THR A 383 -9.14 10.45 11.41
N ASP A 384 -9.48 11.29 10.44
CA ASP A 384 -9.60 10.79 9.06
C ASP A 384 -8.22 10.32 8.57
N TYR A 385 -8.12 9.09 8.08
CA TYR A 385 -6.85 8.51 7.63
C TYR A 385 -6.17 9.36 6.55
N ARG A 386 -6.95 10.09 5.74
CA ARG A 386 -6.43 11.01 4.71
C ARG A 386 -5.70 12.19 5.30
N SER A 387 -6.01 12.60 6.54
CA SER A 387 -5.23 13.62 7.25
C SER A 387 -3.80 13.13 7.47
N VAL A 388 -3.63 11.89 7.94
CA VAL A 388 -2.33 11.25 8.14
C VAL A 388 -1.57 11.15 6.80
N LEU A 389 -2.21 10.62 5.77
CA LEU A 389 -1.57 10.47 4.45
C LEU A 389 -1.24 11.83 3.81
N SER A 390 -2.07 12.86 4.03
CA SER A 390 -1.79 14.21 3.52
C SER A 390 -0.55 14.84 4.14
N GLU A 391 -0.23 14.53 5.40
CA GLU A 391 1.01 14.98 6.03
C GLU A 391 2.23 14.32 5.39
N VAL A 392 2.14 13.03 5.06
CA VAL A 392 3.20 12.29 4.34
C VAL A 392 3.39 12.87 2.93
N VAL A 393 2.31 13.04 2.18
CA VAL A 393 2.32 13.61 0.82
C VAL A 393 2.96 14.99 0.80
N ALA A 394 2.53 15.89 1.70
CA ALA A 394 3.06 17.24 1.77
C ALA A 394 4.54 17.27 2.19
N SER A 395 4.89 16.56 3.27
CA SER A 395 6.24 16.64 3.87
C SER A 395 7.32 15.89 3.10
N ARG A 396 6.96 14.77 2.45
CA ARG A 396 7.93 13.89 1.79
C ARG A 396 8.05 14.14 0.29
N PHE A 397 6.94 14.51 -0.35
CA PHE A 397 6.90 14.67 -1.81
C PHE A 397 6.75 16.14 -2.23
N GLY A 398 6.42 17.06 -1.31
CA GLY A 398 6.11 18.45 -1.66
C GLY A 398 4.89 18.56 -2.60
N ALA A 399 4.10 17.49 -2.70
CA ALA A 399 3.03 17.36 -3.66
C ALA A 399 1.75 18.05 -3.17
N SER A 400 0.94 18.53 -4.11
CA SER A 400 -0.36 19.14 -3.83
C SER A 400 -1.31 18.12 -3.20
N THR A 401 -1.61 18.30 -1.91
CA THR A 401 -2.58 17.45 -1.20
C THR A 401 -3.97 17.53 -1.79
N ALA A 402 -4.36 18.68 -2.37
CA ALA A 402 -5.63 18.84 -3.08
C ALA A 402 -5.69 18.05 -4.40
N THR A 403 -4.54 17.77 -5.02
CA THR A 403 -4.47 16.90 -6.21
C THR A 403 -4.58 15.44 -5.80
N VAL A 404 -3.91 15.04 -4.73
CA VAL A 404 -3.90 13.66 -4.24
C VAL A 404 -5.20 13.28 -3.53
N PHE A 405 -5.79 14.19 -2.76
CA PHE A 405 -7.05 14.03 -2.03
C PHE A 405 -8.05 15.13 -2.43
N PRO A 406 -8.69 15.03 -3.61
CA PRO A 406 -9.60 16.06 -4.10
C PRO A 406 -10.75 16.35 -3.13
N GLY A 407 -11.05 17.64 -2.92
CA GLY A 407 -12.15 18.08 -2.06
C GLY A 407 -11.98 17.79 -0.56
N PHE A 408 -10.86 17.21 -0.15
CA PHE A 408 -10.59 16.89 1.25
C PHE A 408 -9.95 18.07 1.98
N VAL A 409 -10.51 18.39 3.15
CA VAL A 409 -9.94 19.39 4.07
C VAL A 409 -9.21 18.66 5.19
N ARG A 410 -7.89 18.67 5.15
CA ARG A 410 -7.05 18.00 6.17
C ARG A 410 -7.20 18.64 7.54
N SER A 411 -7.18 17.81 8.58
CA SER A 411 -6.94 18.24 9.96
C SER A 411 -5.48 17.94 10.33
N ALA A 412 -4.86 18.79 11.15
CA ALA A 412 -3.50 18.53 11.62
C ALA A 412 -3.49 17.32 12.57
N VAL A 413 -2.64 16.34 12.29
CA VAL A 413 -2.35 15.18 13.15
C VAL A 413 -1.04 15.43 13.89
N GLY A 414 -0.05 15.99 13.21
CA GLY A 414 1.25 16.38 13.75
C GLY A 414 2.30 15.26 13.70
N VAL A 415 2.01 14.12 13.07
CA VAL A 415 2.86 12.92 13.08
C VAL A 415 4.06 13.04 12.14
N MET A 416 4.03 13.96 11.17
CA MET A 416 5.16 14.26 10.29
C MET A 416 5.84 15.60 10.62
N ALA A 417 7.16 15.65 10.42
CA ALA A 417 7.95 16.88 10.44
C ALA A 417 7.74 17.68 9.15
N GLY A 418 7.51 18.99 9.28
CA GLY A 418 7.34 19.90 8.13
C GLY A 418 6.02 19.79 7.37
N ALA A 419 5.00 19.13 7.94
CA ALA A 419 3.69 18.89 7.32
C ALA A 419 2.64 20.00 7.56
#